data_AF-A0A2U8E2D0-F1
#
_entry.id   AF-A0A2U8E2D0-F1
#
_cell.length_a   1.000
_cell.length_b   1.000
_cell.length_c   1.000
_cell.angle_alpha   90.00
_cell.angle_beta   90.00
_cell.angle_gamma   90.00
#
_symmetry.space_group_name_H-M   'P 1'
#
loop_
_entity.id
_entity.type
_entity.pdbx_description
1 polymer ?
#
loop_
_entity_poly.entity_id
_entity_poly.type
_entity_poly.pdbx_seq_one_letter_code
_entity_poly.pdbx_strand_id
1 'polypeptide(L)'
;MRDIPFGKTIKIHPLAWLWEPLEGDPSFMLRSMFGGKAAYLDGKLMLFFFKGEESEWRGMCVCTGHEHHESLIADFPALAPHPVLPKWLYLQEEHERFESVAEKIVALARRRDPRLGVIGKPRRKRGKGKRTAERSAPGRRTRRGRDL
;
A
#
# COMPACT_ATOMS: atom_id res chain seq x y z
N MET A 1 26.00 21.51 27.31
CA MET A 1 26.02 20.39 26.34
C MET A 1 24.60 19.87 26.24
N ARG A 2 24.00 19.83 25.05
CA ARG A 2 22.68 19.22 24.83
C ARG A 2 22.91 17.78 24.37
N ASP A 3 22.46 16.82 25.16
CA ASP A 3 22.41 15.42 24.76
C ASP A 3 21.46 15.26 23.56
N ILE A 4 22.02 14.82 22.44
CA ILE A 4 21.25 14.36 21.28
C ILE A 4 21.02 12.86 21.51
N PRO A 5 19.78 12.37 21.65
CA PRO A 5 19.56 10.95 21.85
C PRO A 5 19.93 10.21 20.55
N PHE A 6 21.04 9.46 20.61
CA PHE A 6 21.47 8.57 19.55
C PHE A 6 20.44 7.45 19.32
N GLY A 7 20.11 7.25 18.04
CA GLY A 7 19.99 5.91 17.48
C GLY A 7 18.63 5.21 17.64
N LYS A 8 17.60 5.66 16.93
CA LYS A 8 16.59 4.69 16.47
C LYS A 8 17.21 3.85 15.36
N THR A 9 17.60 2.61 15.66
CA THR A 9 18.03 1.64 14.64
C THR A 9 16.87 1.43 13.66
N ILE A 10 17.02 1.91 12.43
CA ILE A 10 16.05 1.67 11.37
C ILE A 10 16.21 0.21 10.95
N LYS A 11 15.26 -0.65 11.35
CA LYS A 11 15.22 -2.03 10.85
C LYS A 11 14.90 -1.99 9.36
N ILE A 12 15.92 -2.22 8.53
CA ILE A 12 15.78 -2.43 7.08
C ILE A 12 14.88 -3.65 6.87
N HIS A 13 14.04 -3.57 5.85
CA HIS A 13 13.16 -4.69 5.51
C HIS A 13 13.98 -5.79 4.81
N PRO A 14 13.80 -7.08 5.13
CA PRO A 14 14.62 -8.16 4.56
C PRO A 14 14.61 -8.20 3.03
N LEU A 15 13.45 -7.91 2.43
CA LEU A 15 13.25 -7.87 0.98
C LEU A 15 13.60 -6.52 0.32
N ALA A 16 14.33 -5.62 0.99
CA ALA A 16 14.60 -4.28 0.45
C ALA A 16 15.32 -4.29 -0.90
N TRP A 17 16.25 -5.23 -1.05
CA TRP A 17 16.99 -5.48 -2.27
C TRP A 17 16.10 -5.74 -3.51
N LEU A 18 14.84 -6.16 -3.34
CA LEU A 18 13.91 -6.36 -4.45
C LEU A 18 13.32 -5.07 -5.01
N TRP A 19 13.15 -4.01 -4.21
CA TRP A 19 12.63 -2.74 -4.74
C TRP A 19 13.71 -1.69 -4.98
N GLU A 20 14.92 -1.88 -4.44
CA GLU A 20 16.08 -1.03 -4.73
C GLU A 20 16.27 -0.76 -6.24
N PRO A 21 16.14 -1.74 -7.16
CA PRO A 21 16.24 -1.50 -8.61
C PRO A 21 15.16 -0.58 -9.18
N LEU A 22 14.04 -0.37 -8.46
CA LEU A 22 12.94 0.50 -8.86
C LEU A 22 13.14 1.94 -8.37
N GLU A 23 13.99 2.18 -7.38
CA GLU A 23 14.16 3.50 -6.75
C GLU A 23 14.74 4.56 -7.69
N GLY A 24 15.48 4.15 -8.72
CA GLY A 24 15.97 5.04 -9.76
C GLY A 24 14.89 5.57 -10.70
N ASP A 25 13.66 5.07 -10.59
CA ASP A 25 12.56 5.49 -11.45
C ASP A 25 11.85 6.75 -10.92
N PRO A 26 11.66 7.80 -11.73
CA PRO A 26 11.02 9.04 -11.28
C PRO A 26 9.58 8.88 -10.75
N SER A 27 8.86 7.85 -11.21
CA SER A 27 7.49 7.59 -10.75
C SER A 27 7.40 6.61 -9.58
N PHE A 28 8.55 6.10 -9.11
CA PHE A 28 8.60 5.18 -7.99
C PHE A 28 8.14 5.83 -6.70
N MET A 29 7.32 5.10 -5.97
CA MET A 29 6.87 5.51 -4.65
C MET A 29 6.75 4.29 -3.75
N LEU A 30 7.50 4.30 -2.65
CA LEU A 30 7.39 3.31 -1.59
C LEU A 30 6.46 3.82 -0.47
N ARG A 31 5.53 2.97 -0.03
CA ARG A 31 4.61 3.26 1.07
C ARG A 31 4.65 2.15 2.11
N SER A 32 4.69 2.52 3.39
CA SER A 32 4.48 1.56 4.48
C SER A 32 2.98 1.36 4.68
N MET A 33 2.50 0.12 4.65
CA MET A 33 1.11 -0.22 4.95
C MET A 33 1.02 -1.68 5.40
N PHE A 34 0.11 -1.98 6.32
CA PHE A 34 -0.12 -3.34 6.86
C PHE A 34 1.16 -4.06 7.33
N GLY A 35 2.10 -3.32 7.93
CA GLY A 35 3.37 -3.87 8.41
C GLY A 35 4.42 -4.17 7.30
N GLY A 36 4.04 -4.06 6.03
CA GLY A 36 4.90 -4.27 4.87
C GLY A 36 5.24 -3.00 4.08
N LYS A 37 5.70 -3.22 2.85
CA LYS A 37 6.08 -2.17 1.89
C LYS A 37 5.34 -2.35 0.58
N ALA A 38 4.68 -1.30 0.13
CA ALA A 38 3.96 -1.26 -1.14
C ALA A 38 4.75 -0.40 -2.13
N ALA A 39 5.16 -1.00 -3.25
CA ALA A 39 5.89 -0.34 -4.33
C ALA A 39 4.92 0.07 -5.43
N TYR A 40 4.93 1.37 -5.74
CA TYR A 40 4.13 1.96 -6.79
C TYR A 40 5.01 2.44 -7.94
N LEU A 41 4.51 2.32 -9.16
CA LEU A 41 5.05 2.97 -10.37
C LEU A 41 3.88 3.61 -11.10
N ASP A 42 4.08 4.84 -11.58
CA ASP A 42 3.08 5.58 -12.36
C ASP A 42 1.71 5.69 -11.63
N GLY A 43 1.75 5.73 -10.28
CA GLY A 43 0.57 5.76 -9.43
C GLY A 43 -0.20 4.43 -9.29
N LYS A 44 0.26 3.36 -9.95
CA LYS A 44 -0.29 1.99 -9.82
C LYS A 44 0.46 1.22 -8.74
N LEU A 45 -0.26 0.45 -7.92
CA LEU A 45 0.34 -0.47 -6.96
C LEU A 45 0.82 -1.70 -7.72
N MET A 46 2.14 -1.88 -7.84
CA MET A 46 2.75 -2.94 -8.65
C MET A 46 3.07 -4.17 -7.79
N LEU A 47 3.76 -3.95 -6.67
CA LEU A 47 4.26 -5.02 -5.81
C LEU A 47 4.01 -4.67 -4.34
N PHE A 48 3.85 -5.71 -3.53
CA PHE A 48 3.74 -5.58 -2.08
C PHE A 48 4.68 -6.59 -1.40
N PHE A 49 5.49 -6.12 -0.47
CA PHE A 49 6.44 -6.94 0.29
C PHE A 49 5.95 -7.04 1.73
N PHE A 50 5.65 -8.25 2.16
CA PHE A 50 5.22 -8.49 3.53
C PHE A 50 6.41 -8.70 4.47
N LYS A 51 6.15 -8.46 5.75
CA LYS A 51 7.11 -8.62 6.86
C LYS A 51 6.49 -9.43 8.00
N GLY A 52 5.55 -10.32 7.69
CA GLY A 52 4.92 -11.17 8.70
C GLY A 52 5.93 -12.15 9.29
N GLU A 53 5.72 -12.54 10.55
CA GLU A 53 6.48 -13.63 11.17
C GLU A 53 5.96 -15.00 10.72
N GLU A 54 4.67 -15.08 10.38
CA GLU A 54 4.04 -16.26 9.77
C GLU A 54 4.42 -16.38 8.29
N SER A 55 4.77 -17.60 7.87
CA SER A 55 5.21 -17.91 6.50
C SER A 55 4.21 -17.46 5.42
N GLU A 56 2.92 -17.55 5.69
CA GLU A 56 1.84 -17.11 4.77
C GLU A 56 1.83 -15.60 4.52
N TRP A 57 2.48 -14.83 5.39
CA TRP A 57 2.64 -13.39 5.33
C TRP A 57 4.10 -13.00 5.16
N ARG A 58 4.94 -13.92 4.67
CA ARG A 58 6.37 -13.69 4.47
C ARG A 58 6.74 -13.96 3.01
N GLY A 59 6.84 -12.87 2.25
CA GLY A 59 7.07 -12.94 0.81
C GLY A 59 6.60 -11.70 0.07
N MET A 60 6.32 -11.87 -1.22
CA MET A 60 5.97 -10.81 -2.14
C MET A 60 4.63 -11.10 -2.82
N CYS A 61 3.79 -10.07 -2.93
CA CYS A 61 2.57 -10.07 -3.71
C CYS A 61 2.78 -9.33 -5.03
N VAL A 62 2.28 -9.94 -6.11
CA VAL A 62 2.13 -9.32 -7.43
C VAL A 62 0.73 -8.72 -7.50
N CYS A 63 0.65 -7.40 -7.45
CA CYS A 63 -0.62 -6.70 -7.47
C CYS A 63 -1.14 -6.65 -8.92
N THR A 64 -2.06 -7.56 -9.23
CA THR A 64 -2.61 -7.77 -10.57
C THR A 64 -4.14 -7.90 -10.52
N GLY A 65 -4.78 -7.94 -11.69
CA GLY A 65 -6.19 -8.30 -11.87
C GLY A 65 -6.36 -9.80 -12.09
N HIS A 66 -7.54 -10.33 -11.76
CA HIS A 66 -7.84 -11.76 -11.90
C HIS A 66 -7.70 -12.25 -13.35
N GLU A 67 -7.99 -11.39 -14.33
CA GLU A 67 -7.85 -11.64 -15.76
C GLU A 67 -6.42 -11.98 -16.21
N HIS A 68 -5.41 -11.66 -15.39
CA HIS A 68 -4.01 -11.92 -15.69
C HIS A 68 -3.42 -13.07 -14.87
N HIS A 69 -4.18 -13.64 -13.93
CA HIS A 69 -3.67 -14.69 -13.04
C HIS A 69 -3.18 -15.90 -13.82
N GLU A 70 -3.99 -16.43 -14.73
CA GLU A 70 -3.66 -17.62 -15.51
C GLU A 70 -2.37 -17.42 -16.32
N SER A 71 -2.25 -16.30 -17.02
CA SER A 71 -1.06 -15.96 -17.81
C SER A 71 0.19 -15.80 -16.95
N LEU A 72 0.08 -15.16 -15.78
CA LEU A 72 1.22 -14.99 -14.88
C LEU A 72 1.63 -16.31 -14.21
N ILE A 73 0.68 -17.17 -13.84
CA ILE A 73 0.97 -18.50 -13.28
C ILE A 73 1.61 -19.40 -14.34
N ALA A 74 1.18 -19.32 -15.60
CA ALA A 74 1.79 -20.07 -16.70
C ALA A 74 3.27 -19.69 -16.90
N ASP A 75 3.59 -18.39 -16.83
CA ASP A 75 4.98 -17.90 -16.92
C ASP A 75 5.80 -18.19 -15.64
N PHE A 76 5.14 -18.15 -14.48
CA PHE A 76 5.76 -18.29 -13.17
C PHE A 76 4.96 -19.25 -12.28
N PRO A 77 5.16 -20.58 -12.41
CA PRO A 77 4.39 -21.58 -11.65
C PRO A 77 4.57 -21.53 -10.13
N ALA A 78 5.58 -20.79 -9.64
CA ALA A 78 5.78 -20.52 -8.22
C ALA A 78 4.78 -19.50 -7.65
N LEU A 79 4.04 -18.79 -8.50
CA LEU A 79 2.97 -17.90 -8.09
C LEU A 79 1.69 -18.67 -7.82
N ALA A 80 1.02 -18.32 -6.73
CA ALA A 80 -0.32 -18.80 -6.42
C ALA A 80 -1.19 -17.65 -5.89
N PRO A 81 -2.53 -17.72 -5.99
CA PRO A 81 -3.38 -16.77 -5.29
C PRO A 81 -3.06 -16.75 -3.79
N HIS A 82 -2.97 -15.55 -3.19
CA HIS A 82 -2.70 -15.45 -1.76
C HIS A 82 -3.85 -16.11 -0.96
N PRO A 83 -3.57 -16.91 0.10
CA PRO A 83 -4.61 -17.64 0.85
C PRO A 83 -5.68 -16.73 1.47
N VAL A 84 -5.30 -15.55 1.97
CA VAL A 84 -6.21 -14.58 2.61
C VAL A 84 -6.64 -13.45 1.67
N LEU A 85 -5.82 -13.10 0.67
CA LEU A 85 -6.08 -12.02 -0.29
C LEU A 85 -6.04 -12.55 -1.73
N PRO A 86 -6.97 -13.46 -2.13
CA PRO A 86 -6.90 -14.20 -3.39
C PRO A 86 -7.03 -13.31 -4.64
N LYS A 87 -7.28 -12.01 -4.44
CA LYS A 87 -7.24 -10.98 -5.48
C LYS A 87 -5.86 -10.83 -6.11
N TRP A 88 -4.79 -11.13 -5.38
CA TRP A 88 -3.42 -10.99 -5.87
C TRP A 88 -2.71 -12.33 -5.91
N LEU A 89 -1.69 -12.41 -6.75
CA LEU A 89 -0.76 -13.53 -6.75
C LEU A 89 0.33 -13.29 -5.72
N TYR A 90 0.79 -14.37 -5.11
CA TYR A 90 1.71 -14.40 -4.01
C TYR A 90 2.88 -15.33 -4.33
N LEU A 91 4.06 -14.90 -3.91
CA LEU A 91 5.31 -15.62 -3.97
C LEU A 91 5.87 -15.69 -2.54
N GLN A 92 5.85 -16.89 -1.97
CA GLN A 92 6.31 -17.14 -0.62
C GLN A 92 7.84 -17.10 -0.53
N GLU A 93 8.39 -16.46 0.51
CA GLU A 93 9.84 -16.29 0.70
C GLU A 93 10.58 -17.62 0.81
N GLU A 94 9.98 -18.64 1.44
CA GLU A 94 10.59 -19.96 1.60
C GLU A 94 10.57 -20.82 0.33
N HIS A 95 9.94 -20.37 -0.76
CA HIS A 95 9.90 -21.13 -2.00
C HIS A 95 11.30 -21.24 -2.63
N GLU A 96 11.71 -22.44 -3.08
CA GLU A 96 13.06 -22.71 -3.63
C GLU A 96 13.50 -21.74 -4.74
N ARG A 97 12.54 -21.25 -5.52
CA ARG A 97 12.77 -20.32 -6.64
C ARG A 97 12.50 -18.86 -6.30
N PHE A 98 12.24 -18.53 -5.03
CA PHE A 98 11.79 -17.21 -4.59
C PHE A 98 12.62 -16.08 -5.21
N GLU A 99 13.94 -16.07 -4.97
CA GLU A 99 14.81 -14.98 -5.42
C GLU A 99 14.75 -14.81 -6.94
N SER A 100 14.95 -15.90 -7.68
CA SER A 100 14.97 -15.89 -9.14
C SER A 100 13.64 -15.46 -9.79
N VAL A 101 12.50 -15.80 -9.17
CA VAL A 101 11.17 -15.41 -9.65
C VAL A 101 10.89 -13.97 -9.24
N ALA A 102 11.20 -13.58 -8.01
CA ALA A 102 10.98 -12.24 -7.50
C ALA A 102 11.73 -11.18 -8.33
N GLU A 103 13.00 -11.43 -8.68
CA GLU A 103 13.78 -10.56 -9.55
C GLU A 103 13.15 -10.39 -10.94
N LYS A 104 12.67 -11.49 -11.54
CA LYS A 104 11.98 -11.44 -12.84
C LYS A 104 10.70 -10.62 -12.76
N ILE A 105 9.93 -10.77 -11.68
CA ILE A 105 8.72 -9.98 -11.42
C ILE A 105 9.06 -8.50 -11.20
N VAL A 106 10.13 -8.17 -10.47
CA VAL A 106 10.62 -6.79 -10.34
C VAL A 106 11.00 -6.22 -11.71
N ALA A 107 11.65 -7.01 -12.57
CA ALA A 107 11.93 -6.61 -13.94
C ALA A 107 10.65 -6.40 -14.77
N LEU A 108 9.60 -7.21 -14.57
CA LEU A 108 8.26 -6.98 -15.16
C LEU A 108 7.70 -5.63 -14.75
N ALA A 109 7.73 -5.33 -13.44
CA ALA A 109 7.23 -4.08 -12.90
C ALA A 109 7.99 -2.89 -13.49
N ARG A 110 9.32 -2.97 -13.53
CA ARG A 110 10.19 -1.93 -14.09
C ARG A 110 9.91 -1.65 -15.57
N ARG A 111 9.56 -2.66 -16.37
CA ARG A 111 9.18 -2.48 -17.79
C ARG A 111 7.70 -2.15 -18.01
N ARG A 112 6.93 -1.96 -16.94
CA ARG A 112 5.48 -1.69 -16.99
C ARG A 112 4.73 -2.79 -17.74
N ASP A 113 5.03 -4.05 -17.42
CA ASP A 113 4.27 -5.18 -17.96
C ASP A 113 2.76 -4.93 -17.71
N PRO A 114 1.92 -4.97 -18.75
CA PRO A 114 0.52 -4.55 -18.66
C PRO A 114 -0.31 -5.42 -17.72
N ARG A 115 0.18 -6.62 -17.39
CA ARG A 115 -0.46 -7.53 -16.44
C ARG A 115 -0.30 -7.09 -14.99
N LEU A 116 0.66 -6.20 -14.70
CA LEU A 116 0.94 -5.74 -13.35
C LEU A 116 0.34 -4.35 -13.12
N GLY A 117 0.02 -4.07 -11.85
CA GLY A 117 -0.40 -2.76 -11.42
C GLY A 117 -1.90 -2.64 -11.24
N VAL A 118 -2.32 -2.34 -10.02
CA VAL A 118 -3.72 -1.99 -9.74
C VAL A 118 -3.81 -0.54 -9.30
N ILE A 119 -4.76 0.20 -9.88
CA ILE A 119 -5.03 1.57 -9.46
C ILE A 119 -5.74 1.50 -8.10
N GLY A 120 -5.09 2.03 -7.07
CA GLY A 120 -5.74 2.20 -5.78
C GLY A 120 -6.94 3.14 -5.91
N LYS A 121 -8.10 2.77 -5.32
CA LYS A 121 -9.24 3.70 -5.28
C LYS A 121 -8.80 5.00 -4.61
N PRO A 122 -8.98 6.18 -5.24
CA PRO A 122 -8.63 7.44 -4.61
C PRO A 122 -9.47 7.60 -3.34
N ARG A 123 -8.81 7.62 -2.16
CA ARG A 123 -9.47 7.99 -0.91
C ARG A 123 -9.96 9.42 -1.06
N ARG A 124 -11.29 9.62 -1.13
CA ARG A 124 -11.93 10.95 -1.02
C ARG A 124 -11.29 11.66 0.17
N LYS A 125 -10.59 12.78 -0.07
CA LYS A 125 -10.07 13.63 1.01
C LYS A 125 -11.29 14.08 1.82
N ARG A 126 -11.44 13.58 3.07
CA ARG A 126 -12.40 14.15 4.02
C ARG A 126 -12.03 15.62 4.17
N GLY A 127 -12.82 16.51 3.58
CA GLY A 127 -12.66 17.94 3.77
C GLY A 127 -12.66 18.22 5.27
N LYS A 128 -11.68 19.00 5.74
CA LYS A 128 -11.71 19.56 7.09
C LYS A 128 -13.04 20.30 7.24
N GLY A 129 -13.95 19.76 8.05
CA GLY A 129 -15.21 20.41 8.36
C GLY A 129 -14.90 21.80 8.91
N LYS A 130 -15.41 22.85 8.24
CA LYS A 130 -15.49 24.18 8.85
C LYS A 130 -16.37 24.02 10.08
N ARG A 131 -15.77 24.15 11.27
CA ARG A 131 -16.53 24.41 12.50
C ARG A 131 -17.19 25.77 12.32
N THR A 132 -18.48 25.79 11.97
CA THR A 132 -19.30 27.00 12.06
C THR A 132 -19.41 27.33 13.54
N ALA A 133 -18.68 28.35 13.97
CA ALA A 133 -18.85 28.92 15.30
C ALA A 133 -20.10 29.80 15.27
N GLU A 134 -21.28 29.21 15.53
CA GLU A 134 -22.44 29.99 15.95
C GLU A 134 -22.26 30.37 17.42
N ARG A 135 -21.65 31.54 17.63
CA ARG A 135 -21.90 32.35 18.82
C ARG A 135 -22.68 33.59 18.37
N SER A 136 -23.99 33.52 18.49
CA SER A 136 -24.87 34.70 18.43
C SER A 136 -25.65 34.78 19.74
N ALA A 137 -25.56 35.96 20.34
CA ALA A 137 -25.87 36.33 21.73
C ALA A 137 -27.36 36.21 22.14
N PRO A 138 -27.67 36.25 23.45
CA PRO A 138 -29.05 36.30 23.94
C PRO A 138 -29.58 37.73 23.91
N GLY A 139 -30.76 37.95 23.33
CA GLY A 139 -31.34 39.29 23.20
C GLY A 139 -32.85 39.36 22.95
N ARG A 140 -33.58 39.61 24.04
CA ARG A 140 -34.77 40.48 24.17
C ARG A 140 -36.20 39.95 23.89
N ARG A 141 -36.88 39.63 25.01
CA ARG A 141 -38.25 40.01 25.45
C ARG A 141 -39.12 40.88 24.50
N THR A 142 -40.35 40.43 24.22
CA THR A 142 -41.65 40.91 24.77
C THR A 142 -42.82 40.80 23.77
N ARG A 143 -43.99 40.50 24.36
CA ARG A 143 -45.38 40.84 23.99
C ARG A 143 -46.27 39.64 23.65
N ARG A 144 -47.06 39.22 24.65
CA ARG A 144 -48.41 38.69 24.44
C ARG A 144 -49.40 39.61 25.16
N GLY A 145 -50.28 40.26 24.42
CA GLY A 145 -51.58 40.73 24.92
C GLY A 145 -52.40 39.50 25.29
N ARG A 146 -53.06 39.48 26.45
CA ARG A 146 -54.42 40.00 26.69
C ARG A 146 -55.44 39.23 25.85
N ASP A 147 -56.15 38.30 26.48
CA ASP A 147 -57.60 38.19 26.41
C ASP A 147 -58.13 37.27 27.52
N LEU A 148 -59.26 37.72 28.10
CA LEU A 148 -60.14 37.14 29.13
C LEU A 148 -59.73 37.30 30.60
#